data_AF-A0A2N2ZNN5-F1
#
_entry.id   AF-A0A2N2ZNN5-F1
#
_cell.length_a   1.000
_cell.length_b   1.000
_cell.length_c   1.000
_cell.angle_alpha   90.00
_cell.angle_beta   90.00
_cell.angle_gamma   90.00
#
_symmetry.space_group_name_H-M   'P 1'
#
loop_
_entity.id
_entity.type
_entity.pdbx_description
1 polymer ?
#
loop_
_entity_poly.entity_id
_entity_poly.type
_entity_poly.pdbx_seq_one_letter_code
_entity_poly.pdbx_strand_id
1 'polypeptide(L)'
;MMKKIKLKTLLLFLTTAGLTGFFLGTLTLSFPVRWIVNYSAEQGLSKSSQDVYVKLIIGLFVLATFLLAYFFTKRITQSSGKSVGLITFFMLIVGTSGSLYYWMNPTKFNKATLSEESEKSGNVEFYFGSYPDEEMLEDLKNKNFTGIISLLHPAVIPFEPKLIEDEKVLCKKVGIPFISAPMLPWVSDNKKSLDEILKLVDAGKGKYYVHCYLGVDRANLVKNFISKSSTKINIVNTLSNTGRKLDTIAAFERGPIRKLEEKVYLTPFPTDEEYISFILSTDVKTVVSILNPENPDDTLWIHKEEKLLQLYKMNYVNIPFTNNLTAAEVESKLSKIVALQRPLVIHALSDKSPGLTKLVEGYRKLGQEKDSGKN
;
A
#
# COMPACT_ATOMS: atom_id res chain seq x y z
N MET A 1 -11.97 13.03 -44.43
CA MET A 1 -11.10 12.09 -45.16
C MET A 1 -9.98 11.62 -44.23
N MET A 2 -10.18 10.53 -43.48
CA MET A 2 -9.16 9.99 -42.57
C MET A 2 -8.03 9.35 -43.39
N LYS A 3 -6.85 9.98 -43.41
CA LYS A 3 -5.63 9.34 -43.95
C LYS A 3 -5.43 8.02 -43.19
N LYS A 4 -5.34 6.89 -43.91
CA LYS A 4 -4.98 5.60 -43.33
C LYS A 4 -3.65 5.74 -42.59
N ILE A 5 -3.70 5.71 -41.26
CA ILE A 5 -2.50 5.72 -40.43
C ILE A 5 -1.74 4.43 -40.75
N LYS A 6 -0.50 4.54 -41.21
CA LYS A 6 0.34 3.37 -41.46
C LYS A 6 0.66 2.71 -40.12
N LEU A 7 0.47 1.39 -40.02
CA LEU A 7 0.72 0.61 -38.80
C LEU A 7 2.10 0.90 -38.19
N LYS A 8 3.14 1.06 -39.03
CA LYS A 8 4.50 1.42 -38.61
C LYS A 8 4.56 2.75 -37.85
N THR A 9 3.83 3.77 -38.31
CA THR A 9 3.78 5.08 -37.67
C THR A 9 3.03 5.02 -36.35
N LEU A 10 1.96 4.22 -36.27
CA LEU A 10 1.23 3.99 -35.03
C LEU A 10 2.11 3.29 -33.98
N LEU A 11 2.81 2.21 -34.37
CA LEU A 11 3.71 1.49 -33.47
C LEU A 11 4.86 2.38 -32.97
N LEU A 12 5.44 3.19 -33.85
CA LEU A 12 6.47 4.16 -33.47
C LEU A 12 5.92 5.21 -32.49
N PHE A 13 4.70 5.71 -32.73
CA PHE A 13 4.03 6.62 -31.82
C PHE A 13 3.82 5.99 -30.44
N LEU A 14 3.27 4.78 -30.37
CA LEU A 14 3.07 4.07 -29.11
C LEU A 14 4.38 3.80 -28.37
N THR A 15 5.44 3.43 -29.11
CA THR A 15 6.77 3.20 -28.52
C THR A 15 7.35 4.50 -27.94
N THR A 16 7.33 5.58 -28.71
CA THR A 16 7.82 6.89 -28.22
C THR A 16 6.97 7.44 -27.08
N ALA A 17 5.64 7.21 -27.10
CA ALA A 17 4.75 7.55 -26.00
C ALA A 17 5.05 6.75 -24.73
N GLY A 18 5.33 5.45 -24.84
CA GLY A 18 5.74 4.62 -23.71
C GLY A 18 7.06 5.09 -23.09
N LEU A 19 8.10 5.29 -23.91
CA LEU A 19 9.42 5.75 -23.44
C LEU A 19 9.34 7.15 -22.81
N THR A 20 8.69 8.09 -23.50
CA THR A 20 8.51 9.47 -23.02
C THR A 20 7.67 9.50 -21.75
N GLY A 21 6.57 8.75 -21.73
CA GLY A 21 5.66 8.68 -20.59
C GLY A 21 6.31 8.07 -19.36
N PHE A 22 7.15 7.04 -19.51
CA PHE A 22 7.88 6.46 -18.39
C PHE A 22 8.90 7.44 -17.80
N PHE A 23 9.69 8.10 -18.65
CA PHE A 23 10.66 9.10 -18.22
C PHE A 23 9.99 10.30 -17.55
N LEU A 24 9.02 10.92 -18.22
CA LEU A 24 8.29 12.06 -17.67
C LEU A 24 7.49 11.67 -16.43
N GLY A 25 6.89 10.48 -16.40
CA GLY A 25 6.16 10.00 -15.23
C GLY A 25 7.06 9.89 -14.01
N THR A 26 8.29 9.39 -14.19
CA THR A 26 9.30 9.36 -13.14
C THR A 26 9.64 10.77 -12.64
N LEU A 27 9.86 11.73 -13.54
CA LEU A 27 10.11 13.13 -13.14
C LEU A 27 8.90 13.77 -12.45
N THR A 28 7.70 13.58 -12.99
CA THR A 28 6.45 14.13 -12.44
C THR A 28 6.19 13.63 -11.03
N LEU A 29 6.33 12.32 -10.81
CA LEU A 29 6.14 11.70 -9.49
C LEU A 29 7.20 12.17 -8.49
N SER A 30 8.46 12.21 -8.92
CA SER A 30 9.58 12.54 -8.02
C SER A 30 9.63 14.01 -7.62
N PHE A 31 9.17 14.91 -8.50
CA PHE A 31 9.30 16.36 -8.33
C PHE A 31 7.93 17.07 -8.18
N PRO A 32 7.16 17.40 -9.24
CA PRO A 32 5.90 18.13 -9.13
C PRO A 32 4.90 17.55 -8.12
N VAL A 33 4.67 16.23 -8.16
CA VAL A 33 3.69 15.59 -7.27
C VAL A 33 4.16 15.68 -5.83
N ARG A 34 5.42 15.33 -5.56
CA ARG A 34 5.98 15.42 -4.20
C ARG A 34 5.98 16.86 -3.68
N TRP A 35 6.36 17.82 -4.52
CA TRP A 35 6.36 19.23 -4.18
C TRP A 35 4.96 19.73 -3.84
N ILE A 36 3.95 19.44 -4.68
CA ILE A 36 2.59 19.92 -4.40
C ILE A 36 1.99 19.26 -3.18
N VAL A 37 2.28 17.98 -2.93
CA VAL A 37 1.81 17.25 -1.74
C VAL A 37 2.40 17.89 -0.48
N ASN A 38 3.71 18.13 -0.46
CA ASN A 38 4.38 18.78 0.66
C ASN A 38 3.87 20.21 0.88
N TYR A 39 3.80 21.00 -0.19
CA TYR A 39 3.29 22.36 -0.14
C TYR A 39 1.83 22.41 0.36
N SER A 40 0.99 21.50 -0.12
CA SER A 40 -0.41 21.40 0.32
C SER A 40 -0.51 21.07 1.81
N ALA A 41 0.35 20.18 2.30
CA ALA A 41 0.40 19.82 3.70
C ALA A 41 0.86 20.98 4.59
N GLU A 42 1.91 21.71 4.18
CA GLU A 42 2.43 22.89 4.88
C GLU A 42 1.39 24.02 4.98
N GLN A 43 0.58 24.19 3.94
CA GLN A 43 -0.48 25.20 3.88
C GLN A 43 -1.80 24.73 4.53
N GLY A 44 -1.83 23.52 5.11
CA GLY A 44 -3.04 22.96 5.72
C GLY A 44 -4.21 22.82 4.75
N LEU A 45 -3.93 22.65 3.45
CA LEU A 45 -4.96 22.57 2.43
C LEU A 45 -5.84 21.34 2.64
N SER A 46 -7.11 21.49 2.28
CA SER A 46 -8.03 20.36 2.30
C SER A 46 -7.56 19.25 1.36
N LYS A 47 -7.79 18.00 1.75
CA LYS A 47 -7.42 16.84 0.93
C LYS A 47 -8.08 16.85 -0.46
N SER A 48 -9.30 17.38 -0.55
CA SER A 48 -9.99 17.55 -1.84
C SER A 48 -9.22 18.49 -2.78
N SER A 49 -8.65 19.58 -2.25
CA SER A 49 -7.83 20.50 -3.05
C SER A 49 -6.54 19.83 -3.51
N GLN A 50 -5.87 19.09 -2.62
CA GLN A 50 -4.67 18.33 -2.95
C GLN A 50 -4.93 17.32 -4.08
N ASP A 51 -6.03 16.56 -3.99
CA ASP A 51 -6.43 15.59 -5.04
C ASP A 51 -6.66 16.28 -6.38
N VAL A 52 -7.30 17.46 -6.39
CA VAL A 52 -7.51 18.24 -7.60
C VAL A 52 -6.19 18.68 -8.23
N TYR A 53 -5.24 19.18 -7.42
CA TYR A 53 -3.93 19.58 -7.94
C TYR A 53 -3.13 18.40 -8.49
N VAL A 54 -3.13 17.27 -7.79
CA VAL A 54 -2.47 16.04 -8.28
C VAL A 54 -3.10 15.57 -9.60
N LYS A 55 -4.44 15.56 -9.69
CA LYS A 55 -5.14 15.23 -10.95
C LYS A 55 -4.82 16.20 -12.08
N LEU A 56 -4.70 17.49 -11.79
CA LEU A 56 -4.32 18.50 -12.78
C LEU A 56 -2.89 18.27 -13.28
N ILE A 57 -1.95 17.99 -12.37
CA ILE A 57 -0.57 17.64 -12.73
C ILE A 57 -0.52 16.37 -13.58
N ILE A 58 -1.29 15.34 -13.22
CA ILE A 58 -1.39 14.10 -14.01
C ILE A 58 -1.99 14.38 -15.39
N GLY A 59 -3.05 15.20 -15.48
CA GLY A 59 -3.65 15.61 -16.75
C GLY A 59 -2.66 16.34 -17.65
N LEU A 60 -1.89 17.28 -17.09
CA LEU A 60 -0.80 17.97 -17.80
C LEU A 60 0.30 17.00 -18.23
N PHE A 61 0.67 16.04 -17.38
CA PHE A 61 1.63 14.99 -17.71
C PHE A 61 1.18 14.12 -18.88
N VAL A 62 -0.08 13.67 -18.89
CA VAL A 62 -0.63 12.88 -19.99
C VAL A 62 -0.60 13.71 -21.28
N LEU A 63 -1.10 14.95 -21.25
CA LEU A 63 -1.09 15.83 -22.41
C LEU A 63 0.33 16.08 -22.94
N ALA A 64 1.27 16.40 -22.05
CA ALA A 64 2.68 16.61 -22.40
C ALA A 64 3.31 15.35 -23.01
N THR A 65 3.01 14.17 -22.45
CA THR A 65 3.47 12.88 -22.98
C THR A 65 2.97 12.66 -24.41
N PHE A 66 1.68 12.85 -24.67
CA PHE A 66 1.10 12.70 -26.00
C PHE A 66 1.68 13.70 -27.01
N LEU A 67 1.82 14.97 -26.62
CA LEU A 67 2.39 16.02 -27.46
C LEU A 67 3.85 15.73 -27.81
N LEU A 68 4.68 15.41 -26.82
CA LEU A 68 6.09 15.10 -27.02
C LEU A 68 6.27 13.83 -27.84
N ALA A 69 5.49 12.77 -27.57
CA ALA A 69 5.50 11.55 -28.38
C ALA A 69 5.14 11.84 -29.85
N TYR A 70 4.16 12.70 -30.09
CA TYR A 70 3.81 13.16 -31.43
C TYR A 70 4.98 13.90 -32.10
N PHE A 71 5.60 14.85 -31.40
CA PHE A 71 6.77 15.58 -31.93
C PHE A 71 7.96 14.67 -32.18
N PHE A 72 8.28 13.72 -31.30
CA PHE A 72 9.35 12.76 -31.49
C PHE A 72 9.07 11.82 -32.67
N THR A 73 7.85 11.29 -32.77
CA THR A 73 7.44 10.46 -33.91
C THR A 73 7.54 11.22 -35.22
N LYS A 74 7.05 12.48 -35.24
CA LYS A 74 7.15 13.36 -36.41
C LYS A 74 8.61 13.62 -36.76
N ARG A 75 9.46 13.93 -35.78
CA ARG A 75 10.90 14.17 -35.98
C ARG A 75 11.62 12.94 -36.54
N ILE A 76 11.33 11.75 -36.02
CA ILE A 76 11.92 10.48 -36.50
C ILE A 76 11.46 10.15 -37.92
N THR A 77 10.21 10.41 -38.26
CA THR A 77 9.64 10.07 -39.57
C THR A 77 9.94 11.09 -40.66
N GLN A 78 10.10 12.37 -40.30
CA GLN A 78 10.31 13.47 -41.24
C GLN A 78 11.76 13.93 -41.35
N SER A 79 12.69 13.41 -40.52
CA SER A 79 14.10 13.78 -40.63
C SER A 79 14.69 13.33 -41.96
N SER A 80 15.27 14.27 -42.71
CA SER A 80 15.98 14.00 -43.97
C SER A 80 17.21 13.11 -43.78
N GLY A 81 17.84 13.15 -42.60
CA GLY A 81 18.95 12.30 -42.22
C GLY A 81 18.54 11.17 -41.27
N LYS A 82 18.87 9.92 -41.61
CA LYS A 82 18.68 8.74 -40.74
C LYS A 82 19.29 8.94 -39.34
N SER A 83 20.39 9.69 -39.25
CA SER A 83 21.08 9.99 -38.00
C SER A 83 20.23 10.78 -37.00
N VAL A 84 19.42 11.75 -37.44
CA VAL A 84 18.62 12.59 -36.53
C VAL A 84 17.50 11.76 -35.88
N GLY A 85 16.83 10.91 -36.65
CA GLY A 85 15.84 9.97 -36.12
C GLY A 85 16.46 9.01 -35.10
N LEU A 86 17.64 8.45 -35.42
CA LEU A 86 18.35 7.53 -34.53
C LEU A 86 18.81 8.19 -33.23
N ILE A 87 19.37 9.41 -33.29
CA ILE A 87 19.76 10.18 -32.10
C ILE A 87 18.53 10.48 -31.23
N THR A 88 17.41 10.88 -31.84
CA THR A 88 16.16 11.19 -31.10
C THR A 88 15.67 9.95 -30.36
N PHE A 89 15.63 8.79 -31.02
CA PHE A 89 15.22 7.53 -30.41
C PHE A 89 16.20 7.09 -29.31
N PHE A 90 17.50 7.24 -29.54
CA PHE A 90 18.54 6.94 -28.56
C PHE A 90 18.38 7.79 -27.29
N MET A 91 18.11 9.10 -27.40
CA MET A 91 17.87 9.95 -26.23
C MET A 91 16.65 9.50 -25.40
N LEU A 92 15.57 9.02 -26.05
CA LEU A 92 14.41 8.47 -25.33
C LEU A 92 14.76 7.20 -24.56
N ILE A 93 15.57 6.32 -25.16
CA ILE A 93 16.07 5.12 -24.49
C ILE A 93 16.94 5.53 -23.29
N VAL A 94 17.87 6.46 -23.46
CA VAL A 94 18.73 6.94 -22.37
C VAL A 94 17.91 7.50 -21.21
N GLY A 95 16.89 8.33 -21.49
CA GLY A 95 16.00 8.87 -20.46
C GLY A 95 15.21 7.77 -19.72
N THR A 96 14.64 6.82 -20.47
CA THR A 96 13.90 5.68 -19.92
C THR A 96 14.80 4.80 -19.06
N SER A 97 16.00 4.46 -19.55
CA SER A 97 17.01 3.68 -18.83
C SER A 97 17.49 4.39 -17.58
N GLY A 98 17.67 5.72 -17.63
CA GLY A 98 18.00 6.53 -16.46
C GLY A 98 16.90 6.50 -15.40
N SER A 99 15.63 6.53 -15.82
CA SER A 99 14.49 6.38 -14.90
C SER A 99 14.42 4.97 -14.31
N LEU A 100 14.62 3.94 -15.13
CA LEU A 100 14.66 2.56 -14.66
C LEU A 100 15.78 2.37 -13.63
N TYR A 101 16.98 2.88 -13.93
CA TYR A 101 18.09 2.90 -12.98
C TYR A 101 17.73 3.63 -11.69
N TYR A 102 17.07 4.79 -11.78
CA TYR A 102 16.61 5.53 -10.60
C TYR A 102 15.67 4.69 -9.72
N TRP A 103 14.67 4.01 -10.30
CA TRP A 103 13.77 3.10 -9.59
C TRP A 103 14.42 1.80 -9.13
N MET A 104 15.58 1.42 -9.66
CA MET A 104 16.34 0.26 -9.19
C MET A 104 17.27 0.58 -8.02
N ASN A 105 17.26 1.83 -7.52
CA ASN A 105 18.09 2.28 -6.39
C ASN A 105 17.20 2.90 -5.29
N PRO A 106 16.43 2.08 -4.53
CA PRO A 106 15.46 2.55 -3.54
C PRO A 106 16.04 3.44 -2.44
N THR A 107 17.33 3.26 -2.11
CA THR A 107 18.04 4.02 -1.08
C THR A 107 18.08 5.52 -1.36
N LYS A 108 17.89 5.93 -2.62
CA LYS A 108 17.78 7.35 -3.02
C LYS A 108 16.42 7.98 -2.68
N PHE A 109 15.38 7.17 -2.42
CA PHE A 109 14.04 7.66 -2.10
C PHE A 109 13.83 7.84 -0.59
N ASN A 110 14.23 6.84 0.18
CA ASN A 110 14.11 6.80 1.63
C ASN A 110 15.40 6.19 2.20
N LYS A 111 16.31 7.03 2.70
CA LYS A 111 17.41 6.54 3.50
C LYS A 111 16.80 5.95 4.77
N ALA A 112 17.06 4.67 5.01
CA ALA A 112 16.62 4.03 6.23
C ALA A 112 17.36 4.68 7.40
N THR A 113 16.62 5.20 8.37
CA THR A 113 17.20 5.72 9.61
C THR A 113 16.71 4.84 10.75
N LEU A 114 17.64 4.25 11.49
CA LEU A 114 17.30 3.54 12.72
C LEU A 114 16.96 4.58 13.79
N SER A 115 15.72 4.63 14.24
CA SER A 115 15.36 5.46 15.40
C SER A 115 15.84 4.79 16.69
N GLU A 116 16.57 5.55 17.51
CA GLU A 116 17.13 5.12 18.79
C GLU A 116 16.11 5.19 19.93
N GLU A 117 14.98 4.49 19.84
CA GLU A 117 14.10 4.35 21.00
C GLU A 117 13.53 2.93 21.08
N SER A 118 13.93 2.18 22.12
CA SER A 118 13.09 1.12 22.66
C SER A 118 13.40 0.80 24.12
N GLU A 119 12.32 0.70 24.88
CA GLU A 119 12.27 0.06 26.19
C GLU A 119 12.38 -1.46 26.04
N LYS A 120 13.12 -2.07 26.97
CA LYS A 120 13.55 -3.46 26.99
C LYS A 120 12.49 -4.37 27.62
N SER A 121 11.93 -5.36 26.91
CA SER A 121 11.32 -6.54 27.57
C SER A 121 11.03 -7.76 26.65
N GLY A 122 12.05 -8.54 26.29
CA GLY A 122 11.88 -9.72 25.41
C GLY A 122 13.19 -10.25 24.81
N ASN A 123 13.29 -11.57 24.61
CA ASN A 123 14.50 -12.22 24.08
C ASN A 123 14.68 -12.11 22.56
N VAL A 124 13.61 -11.74 21.83
CA VAL A 124 13.62 -11.46 20.38
C VAL A 124 13.18 -10.02 20.16
N GLU A 125 13.90 -9.31 19.30
CA GLU A 125 13.61 -7.94 18.89
C GLU A 125 13.46 -7.86 17.37
N PHE A 126 12.36 -7.26 16.88
CA PHE A 126 12.17 -6.96 15.47
C PHE A 126 12.19 -5.44 15.24
N TYR A 127 13.01 -5.03 14.28
CA TYR A 127 13.13 -3.67 13.77
C TYR A 127 12.56 -3.64 12.36
N PHE A 128 11.92 -2.55 11.96
CA PHE A 128 11.23 -2.44 10.66
C PHE A 128 11.70 -1.22 9.86
N GLY A 129 11.98 -1.36 8.57
CA GLY A 129 12.38 -0.20 7.78
C GLY A 129 12.39 -0.44 6.27
N SER A 130 13.00 0.50 5.54
CA SER A 130 13.18 0.43 4.09
C SER A 130 14.38 -0.45 3.71
N TYR A 131 14.55 -0.67 2.40
CA TYR A 131 15.67 -1.44 1.86
C TYR A 131 17.03 -0.91 2.36
N PRO A 132 17.86 -1.75 3.01
CA PRO A 132 19.14 -1.32 3.59
C PRO A 132 20.22 -1.16 2.51
N ASP A 133 21.07 -0.15 2.67
CA ASP A 133 22.34 -0.06 1.95
C ASP A 133 23.48 -0.74 2.73
N GLU A 134 24.67 -0.77 2.13
CA GLU A 134 25.85 -1.38 2.75
C GLU A 134 26.20 -0.74 4.10
N GLU A 135 26.17 0.59 4.20
CA GLU A 135 26.44 1.34 5.43
C GLU A 135 25.47 0.90 6.55
N MET A 136 24.18 0.76 6.23
CA MET A 136 23.20 0.28 7.18
C MET A 136 23.45 -1.17 7.59
N LEU A 137 23.82 -2.06 6.66
CA LEU A 137 24.11 -3.46 6.99
C LEU A 137 25.31 -3.55 7.95
N GLU A 138 26.34 -2.74 7.74
CA GLU A 138 27.49 -2.64 8.65
C GLU A 138 27.06 -2.14 10.04
N ASP A 139 26.22 -1.11 10.12
CA ASP A 139 25.68 -0.61 11.38
C ASP A 139 24.83 -1.67 12.10
N LEU A 140 23.96 -2.38 11.38
CA LEU A 140 23.17 -3.49 11.93
C LEU A 140 24.08 -4.60 12.47
N LYS A 141 25.15 -4.95 11.74
CA LYS A 141 26.14 -5.93 12.20
C LYS A 141 26.84 -5.49 13.48
N ASN A 142 27.27 -4.22 13.54
CA ASN A 142 27.92 -3.62 14.70
C ASN A 142 26.98 -3.55 15.91
N LYS A 143 25.68 -3.38 15.68
CA LYS A 143 24.61 -3.42 16.70
C LYS A 143 24.17 -4.85 17.08
N ASN A 144 24.92 -5.87 16.66
CA ASN A 144 24.68 -7.29 16.97
C ASN A 144 23.34 -7.82 16.44
N PHE A 145 22.89 -7.35 15.27
CA PHE A 145 21.76 -7.98 14.60
C PHE A 145 22.07 -9.42 14.20
N THR A 146 21.13 -10.31 14.48
CA THR A 146 21.18 -11.74 14.18
C THR A 146 20.94 -12.02 12.70
N GLY A 147 20.19 -11.15 12.01
CA GLY A 147 19.98 -11.23 10.58
C GLY A 147 19.03 -10.16 10.06
N ILE A 148 18.94 -10.07 8.75
CA ILE A 148 17.94 -9.25 8.06
C ILE A 148 16.90 -10.15 7.40
N ILE A 149 15.65 -9.71 7.41
CA ILE A 149 14.51 -10.42 6.83
C ILE A 149 13.98 -9.58 5.67
N SER A 150 14.22 -10.06 4.45
CA SER A 150 13.80 -9.39 3.22
C SER A 150 12.41 -9.88 2.82
N LEU A 151 11.45 -8.96 2.77
CA LEU A 151 10.08 -9.20 2.29
C LEU A 151 9.93 -9.01 0.78
N LEU A 152 11.03 -8.74 0.06
CA LEU A 152 11.06 -8.61 -1.39
C LEU A 152 10.70 -9.95 -2.05
N HIS A 153 9.99 -9.89 -3.18
CA HIS A 153 9.45 -11.05 -3.87
C HIS A 153 9.98 -11.15 -5.31
N PRO A 154 10.49 -12.32 -5.73
CA PRO A 154 11.13 -12.50 -7.05
C PRO A 154 10.19 -12.35 -8.25
N ALA A 155 8.87 -12.42 -8.04
CA ALA A 155 7.89 -12.15 -9.10
C ALA A 155 7.66 -10.65 -9.39
N VAL A 156 8.19 -9.72 -8.57
CA VAL A 156 8.00 -8.28 -8.75
C VAL A 156 9.04 -7.73 -9.74
N ILE A 157 8.93 -8.16 -10.99
CA ILE A 157 9.82 -7.80 -12.10
C ILE A 157 9.53 -6.37 -12.57
N PRO A 158 10.57 -5.58 -12.94
CA PRO A 158 12.00 -5.91 -12.94
C PRO A 158 12.75 -5.48 -11.67
N PHE A 159 12.05 -4.95 -10.67
CA PHE A 159 12.67 -4.18 -9.59
C PHE A 159 13.26 -5.06 -8.49
N GLU A 160 12.45 -5.91 -7.87
CA GLU A 160 12.85 -6.64 -6.66
C GLU A 160 13.85 -7.79 -6.88
N PRO A 161 13.83 -8.55 -8.00
CA PRO A 161 14.76 -9.66 -8.21
C PRO A 161 16.23 -9.25 -8.15
N LYS A 162 16.59 -8.14 -8.80
CA LYS A 162 17.97 -7.65 -8.75
C LYS A 162 18.34 -7.22 -7.34
N LEU A 163 17.44 -6.52 -6.65
CA LEU A 163 17.67 -6.06 -5.29
C LEU A 163 17.92 -7.22 -4.33
N ILE A 164 17.17 -8.31 -4.46
CA ILE A 164 17.37 -9.54 -3.66
C ILE A 164 18.80 -10.09 -3.87
N GLU A 165 19.29 -10.14 -5.12
CA GLU A 165 20.63 -10.66 -5.39
C GLU A 165 21.73 -9.71 -4.89
N ASP A 166 21.56 -8.40 -5.11
CA ASP A 166 22.49 -7.38 -4.59
C ASP A 166 22.54 -7.44 -3.05
N GLU A 167 21.39 -7.58 -2.38
CA GLU A 167 21.26 -7.70 -0.93
C GLU A 167 21.96 -8.96 -0.39
N LYS A 168 21.79 -10.12 -1.03
CA LYS A 168 22.50 -11.36 -0.67
C LYS A 168 24.02 -11.20 -0.72
N VAL A 169 24.53 -10.54 -1.76
CA VAL A 169 25.96 -10.28 -1.93
C VAL A 169 26.47 -9.37 -0.81
N LEU A 170 25.77 -8.27 -0.53
CA LEU A 170 26.13 -7.34 0.54
C LEU A 170 26.08 -8.00 1.92
N CYS A 171 25.04 -8.77 2.21
CA CYS A 171 24.93 -9.53 3.46
C CYS A 171 26.11 -10.46 3.69
N LYS A 172 26.51 -11.19 2.64
CA LYS A 172 27.67 -12.08 2.68
C LYS A 172 28.97 -11.30 2.89
N LYS A 173 29.11 -10.13 2.27
CA LYS A 173 30.28 -9.24 2.41
C LYS A 173 30.41 -8.71 3.84
N VAL A 174 29.31 -8.21 4.42
CA VAL A 174 29.26 -7.65 5.78
C VAL A 174 29.27 -8.74 6.87
N GLY A 175 28.87 -9.96 6.53
CA GLY A 175 28.78 -11.08 7.47
C GLY A 175 27.52 -11.05 8.35
N ILE A 176 26.43 -10.50 7.82
CA ILE A 176 25.09 -10.54 8.44
C ILE A 176 24.21 -11.57 7.70
N PRO A 177 23.51 -12.49 8.40
CA PRO A 177 22.64 -13.47 7.75
C PRO A 177 21.48 -12.82 6.99
N PHE A 178 21.32 -13.22 5.72
CA PHE A 178 20.15 -12.90 4.90
C PHE A 178 19.06 -13.96 5.08
N ILE A 179 17.85 -13.54 5.43
CA ILE A 179 16.68 -14.39 5.58
C ILE A 179 15.63 -13.94 4.55
N SER A 180 15.23 -14.86 3.68
CA SER A 180 14.20 -14.58 2.67
C SER A 180 12.83 -14.95 3.21
N ALA A 181 11.90 -14.00 3.23
CA ALA A 181 10.49 -14.22 3.55
C ALA A 181 9.62 -13.45 2.53
N PRO A 182 9.63 -13.86 1.25
CA PRO A 182 9.14 -13.04 0.15
C PRO A 182 7.63 -12.81 0.24
N MET A 183 7.15 -11.57 0.09
CA MET A 183 5.74 -11.24 0.16
C MET A 183 5.27 -10.44 -1.05
N LEU A 184 4.14 -10.85 -1.64
CA LEU A 184 3.52 -10.13 -2.74
C LEU A 184 2.80 -8.88 -2.20
N PRO A 185 2.99 -7.70 -2.83
CA PRO A 185 2.33 -6.47 -2.37
C PRO A 185 0.82 -6.44 -2.61
N TRP A 186 0.30 -7.32 -3.48
CA TRP A 186 -1.08 -7.29 -3.96
C TRP A 186 -1.83 -8.63 -3.83
N VAL A 187 -1.22 -9.65 -3.20
CA VAL A 187 -1.83 -10.98 -3.04
C VAL A 187 -1.84 -11.37 -1.59
N SER A 188 -2.95 -11.98 -1.18
CA SER A 188 -3.20 -12.49 0.17
C SER A 188 -2.42 -13.76 0.53
N ASP A 189 -1.81 -14.45 -0.43
CA ASP A 189 -1.10 -15.70 -0.23
C ASP A 189 0.35 -15.49 0.25
N ASN A 190 0.49 -14.95 1.46
CA ASN A 190 1.77 -14.76 2.13
C ASN A 190 1.99 -15.75 3.28
N LYS A 191 1.15 -16.80 3.38
CA LYS A 191 1.14 -17.72 4.52
C LYS A 191 2.51 -18.33 4.80
N LYS A 192 3.20 -18.82 3.77
CA LYS A 192 4.52 -19.43 3.91
C LYS A 192 5.53 -18.48 4.56
N SER A 193 5.55 -17.22 4.11
CA SER A 193 6.47 -16.20 4.61
C SER A 193 6.13 -15.80 6.06
N LEU A 194 4.84 -15.72 6.40
CA LEU A 194 4.40 -15.51 7.78
C LEU A 194 4.78 -16.68 8.69
N ASP A 195 4.63 -17.93 8.23
CA ASP A 195 5.02 -19.13 8.98
C ASP A 195 6.54 -19.18 9.22
N GLU A 196 7.36 -18.75 8.24
CA GLU A 196 8.82 -18.62 8.40
C GLU A 196 9.18 -17.56 9.44
N ILE A 197 8.49 -16.42 9.44
CA ILE A 197 8.68 -15.37 10.45
C ILE A 197 8.27 -15.85 11.84
N LEU A 198 7.17 -16.61 11.98
CA LEU A 198 6.76 -17.20 13.26
C LEU A 198 7.79 -18.20 13.80
N LYS A 199 8.47 -18.97 12.94
CA LYS A 199 9.55 -19.85 13.41
C LYS A 199 10.70 -19.07 14.06
N LEU A 200 11.00 -17.87 13.56
CA LEU A 200 12.02 -16.99 14.16
C LEU A 200 11.58 -16.43 15.50
N VAL A 201 10.28 -16.10 15.61
CA VAL A 201 9.64 -15.74 16.88
C VAL A 201 9.78 -16.88 17.89
N ASP A 202 9.41 -18.09 17.50
CA ASP A 202 9.36 -19.26 18.38
C ASP A 202 10.76 -19.73 18.79
N ALA A 203 11.78 -19.51 17.95
CA ALA A 203 13.18 -19.75 18.29
C ALA A 203 13.66 -18.89 19.47
N GLY A 204 12.97 -17.77 19.76
CA GLY A 204 13.04 -17.08 21.04
C GLY A 204 14.34 -16.34 21.35
N LYS A 205 15.19 -16.07 20.36
CA LYS A 205 16.41 -15.26 20.53
C LYS A 205 16.80 -14.44 19.29
N GLY A 206 17.31 -13.23 19.49
CA GLY A 206 18.03 -12.45 18.47
C GLY A 206 17.41 -11.10 18.11
N LYS A 207 18.13 -10.32 17.31
CA LYS A 207 17.68 -9.02 16.78
C LYS A 207 17.56 -9.11 15.26
N TYR A 208 16.38 -8.85 14.72
CA TYR A 208 16.09 -8.97 13.29
C TYR A 208 15.65 -7.65 12.69
N TYR A 209 16.21 -7.29 11.54
CA TYR A 209 15.76 -6.14 10.76
C TYR A 209 14.89 -6.61 9.60
N VAL A 210 13.61 -6.27 9.64
CA VAL A 210 12.61 -6.61 8.63
C VAL A 210 12.41 -5.43 7.69
N HIS A 211 12.50 -5.65 6.39
CA HIS A 211 12.24 -4.59 5.43
C HIS A 211 11.51 -5.06 4.19
N CYS A 212 10.92 -4.09 3.49
CA CYS A 212 10.47 -4.26 2.12
C CYS A 212 11.09 -3.16 1.26
N TYR A 213 10.55 -2.90 0.06
CA TYR A 213 11.08 -1.87 -0.82
C TYR A 213 11.09 -0.47 -0.16
N LEU A 214 9.93 0.03 0.30
CA LEU A 214 9.82 1.33 1.00
C LEU A 214 9.77 1.24 2.53
N GLY A 215 9.59 0.04 3.09
CA GLY A 215 9.38 -0.15 4.53
C GLY A 215 8.01 0.25 5.05
N VAL A 216 7.01 0.50 4.20
CA VAL A 216 5.68 0.96 4.64
C VAL A 216 4.69 -0.20 4.72
N ASP A 217 4.15 -0.67 3.59
CA ASP A 217 2.99 -1.57 3.60
C ASP A 217 3.30 -2.97 4.17
N ARG A 218 4.15 -3.75 3.47
CA ARG A 218 4.50 -5.13 3.86
C ARG A 218 5.18 -5.21 5.23
N ALA A 219 6.06 -4.24 5.55
CA ALA A 219 6.76 -4.21 6.82
C ALA A 219 5.79 -3.97 7.99
N ASN A 220 4.87 -3.00 7.88
CA ASN A 220 3.86 -2.77 8.90
C ASN A 220 2.85 -3.92 9.01
N LEU A 221 2.52 -4.59 7.90
CA LEU A 221 1.70 -5.81 7.94
C LEU A 221 2.36 -6.91 8.78
N VAL A 222 3.65 -7.18 8.55
CA VAL A 222 4.39 -8.18 9.35
C VAL A 222 4.47 -7.76 10.81
N LYS A 223 4.77 -6.49 11.09
CA LYS A 223 4.79 -5.92 12.44
C LYS A 223 3.47 -6.17 13.18
N ASN A 224 2.35 -5.86 12.54
CA ASN A 224 1.02 -6.06 13.12
C ASN A 224 0.71 -7.54 13.34
N PHE A 225 1.08 -8.39 12.38
CA PHE A 225 0.91 -9.83 12.48
C PHE A 225 1.70 -10.44 13.65
N ILE A 226 2.97 -10.05 13.82
CA ILE A 226 3.81 -10.49 14.94
C ILE A 226 3.22 -10.01 16.27
N SER A 227 2.80 -8.74 16.34
CA SER A 227 2.17 -8.14 17.54
C SER A 227 0.94 -8.93 18.01
N LYS A 228 0.15 -9.44 17.07
CA LYS A 228 -1.07 -10.22 17.34
C LYS A 228 -0.78 -11.69 17.60
N SER A 229 0.39 -12.18 17.16
CA SER A 229 0.75 -13.59 17.23
C SER A 229 1.43 -14.00 18.52
N SER A 230 2.10 -13.08 19.20
CA SER A 230 2.87 -13.39 20.41
C SER A 230 2.94 -12.20 21.35
N THR A 231 2.68 -12.46 22.62
CA THR A 231 2.73 -11.47 23.71
C THR A 231 4.13 -11.33 24.33
N LYS A 232 5.11 -12.11 23.88
CA LYS A 232 6.46 -12.19 24.47
C LYS A 232 7.57 -11.54 23.61
N ILE A 233 7.20 -10.71 22.64
CA ILE A 233 8.15 -10.13 21.66
C ILE A 233 8.26 -8.62 21.84
N ASN A 234 9.48 -8.11 21.77
CA ASN A 234 9.72 -6.69 21.60
C ASN A 234 9.62 -6.31 20.12
N ILE A 235 8.69 -5.41 19.82
CA ILE A 235 8.60 -4.79 18.50
C ILE A 235 9.15 -3.39 18.64
N VAL A 236 10.35 -3.18 18.08
CA VAL A 236 10.99 -1.87 18.10
C VAL A 236 10.45 -1.07 16.94
N ASN A 237 9.81 0.04 17.27
CA ASN A 237 9.08 0.83 16.30
C ASN A 237 10.03 1.81 15.61
N THR A 238 10.75 1.35 14.59
CA THR A 238 11.64 2.19 13.78
C THR A 238 10.95 2.94 12.65
N LEU A 239 9.70 2.60 12.38
CA LEU A 239 8.86 3.36 11.47
C LEU A 239 8.12 4.42 12.30
N SER A 240 8.41 5.69 12.03
CA SER A 240 7.46 6.77 12.34
C SER A 240 6.10 6.34 11.80
N ASN A 241 5.02 6.67 12.51
CA ASN A 241 3.65 6.18 12.33
C ASN A 241 3.07 6.52 10.93
N THR A 242 3.67 5.92 9.89
CA THR A 242 3.57 6.22 8.44
C THR A 242 2.72 5.19 7.72
N GLY A 243 2.11 4.26 8.46
CA GLY A 243 1.03 3.43 7.93
C GLY A 243 -0.04 4.34 7.34
N ARG A 244 -0.50 4.01 6.13
CA ARG A 244 -1.55 4.79 5.46
C ARG A 244 -2.78 4.79 6.36
N LYS A 245 -3.46 5.92 6.53
CA LYS A 245 -4.64 6.00 7.40
C LYS A 245 -5.91 6.04 6.56
N LEU A 246 -6.99 5.43 7.04
CA LEU A 246 -8.29 5.53 6.36
C LEU A 246 -8.77 7.00 6.26
N ASP A 247 -8.44 7.85 7.23
CA ASP A 247 -8.72 9.30 7.14
C ASP A 247 -7.95 9.99 5.99
N THR A 248 -6.87 9.39 5.48
CA THR A 248 -6.03 9.96 4.41
C THR A 248 -6.50 9.63 3.00
N ILE A 249 -7.54 8.81 2.82
CA ILE A 249 -8.20 8.58 1.52
C ILE A 249 -9.69 8.90 1.58
N ALA A 250 -10.30 9.24 0.45
CA ALA A 250 -11.73 9.60 0.39
C ALA A 250 -12.61 8.42 -0.06
N ALA A 251 -12.02 7.51 -0.83
CA ALA A 251 -12.71 6.38 -1.43
C ALA A 251 -11.72 5.23 -1.64
N PHE A 252 -12.27 4.03 -1.65
CA PHE A 252 -11.69 2.86 -2.29
C PHE A 252 -12.17 2.78 -3.73
N GLU A 253 -11.59 1.88 -4.53
CA GLU A 253 -11.95 1.67 -5.94
C GLU A 253 -13.44 1.43 -6.14
N ARG A 254 -14.07 0.74 -5.18
CA ARG A 254 -15.49 0.35 -5.24
C ARG A 254 -16.45 1.36 -4.62
N GLY A 255 -15.97 2.52 -4.14
CA GLY A 255 -16.84 3.53 -3.56
C GLY A 255 -16.25 4.34 -2.39
N PRO A 256 -17.01 5.32 -1.88
CA PRO A 256 -16.54 6.25 -0.85
C PRO A 256 -16.34 5.60 0.51
N ILE A 257 -15.38 6.13 1.26
CA ILE A 257 -15.18 5.82 2.68
C ILE A 257 -15.91 6.86 3.50
N ARG A 258 -16.75 6.42 4.44
CA ARG A 258 -17.52 7.29 5.32
C ARG A 258 -17.08 7.06 6.77
N LYS A 259 -16.74 8.13 7.47
CA LYS A 259 -16.53 8.06 8.92
C LYS A 259 -17.89 8.12 9.61
N LEU A 260 -18.25 7.05 10.32
CA LEU A 260 -19.52 6.98 11.05
C LEU A 260 -19.37 7.56 12.47
N GLU A 261 -18.23 7.32 13.09
CA GLU A 261 -17.85 7.83 14.41
C GLU A 261 -16.32 7.96 14.48
N GLU A 262 -15.80 8.50 15.58
CA GLU A 262 -14.36 8.44 15.84
C GLU A 262 -13.86 6.98 15.82
N LYS A 263 -12.88 6.72 14.94
CA LYS A 263 -12.28 5.39 14.70
C LYS A 263 -13.27 4.32 14.21
N VAL A 264 -14.41 4.71 13.64
CA VAL A 264 -15.36 3.81 12.99
C VAL A 264 -15.57 4.24 11.55
N TYR A 265 -15.16 3.39 10.61
CA TYR A 265 -15.20 3.67 9.18
C TYR A 265 -16.14 2.70 8.49
N LEU A 266 -16.91 3.22 7.55
CA LEU A 266 -17.72 2.45 6.60
C LEU A 266 -17.07 2.53 5.23
N THR A 267 -16.76 1.38 4.65
CA THR A 267 -16.08 1.28 3.35
C THR A 267 -16.86 0.36 2.40
N PRO A 268 -16.66 0.45 1.08
CA PRO A 268 -17.00 -0.66 0.20
C PRO A 268 -16.01 -1.82 0.44
N PHE A 269 -16.26 -2.96 -0.21
CA PHE A 269 -15.42 -4.14 -0.08
C PHE A 269 -14.04 -3.83 -0.65
N PRO A 270 -12.95 -3.95 0.13
CA PRO A 270 -11.63 -3.54 -0.33
C PRO A 270 -11.08 -4.46 -1.42
N THR A 271 -10.22 -3.95 -2.30
CA THR A 271 -9.34 -4.79 -3.12
C THR A 271 -8.24 -5.42 -2.26
N ASP A 272 -7.53 -6.41 -2.81
CA ASP A 272 -6.42 -7.05 -2.10
C ASP A 272 -5.31 -6.04 -1.72
N GLU A 273 -5.04 -5.04 -2.57
CA GLU A 273 -4.11 -3.94 -2.27
C GLU A 273 -4.64 -3.03 -1.16
N GLU A 274 -5.91 -2.60 -1.24
CA GLU A 274 -6.52 -1.75 -0.21
C GLU A 274 -6.56 -2.44 1.15
N TYR A 275 -6.81 -3.75 1.17
CA TYR A 275 -6.73 -4.57 2.37
C TYR A 275 -5.35 -4.49 3.02
N ILE A 276 -4.28 -4.73 2.24
CA ILE A 276 -2.92 -4.69 2.75
C ILE A 276 -2.59 -3.29 3.26
N SER A 277 -2.86 -2.26 2.47
CA SER A 277 -2.40 -0.90 2.70
C SER A 277 -3.19 -0.10 3.74
N PHE A 278 -4.50 -0.37 3.91
CA PHE A 278 -5.36 0.46 4.78
C PHE A 278 -6.00 -0.31 5.94
N ILE A 279 -5.96 -1.64 5.93
CA ILE A 279 -6.59 -2.48 6.97
C ILE A 279 -5.56 -3.35 7.70
N LEU A 280 -4.76 -4.14 6.98
CA LEU A 280 -3.84 -5.11 7.60
C LEU A 280 -2.56 -4.45 8.12
N SER A 281 -2.05 -3.44 7.42
CA SER A 281 -0.84 -2.68 7.81
C SER A 281 -1.12 -1.49 8.74
N THR A 282 -2.36 -1.31 9.19
CA THR A 282 -2.79 -0.16 10.00
C THR A 282 -3.18 -0.57 11.43
N ASP A 283 -3.67 0.36 12.24
CA ASP A 283 -4.06 0.11 13.62
C ASP A 283 -5.47 -0.49 13.77
N VAL A 284 -6.15 -0.80 12.66
CA VAL A 284 -7.48 -1.45 12.66
C VAL A 284 -7.44 -2.73 13.48
N LYS A 285 -8.40 -2.84 14.40
CA LYS A 285 -8.54 -3.98 15.33
C LYS A 285 -9.60 -4.96 14.87
N THR A 286 -10.71 -4.46 14.34
CA THR A 286 -11.85 -5.27 13.97
C THR A 286 -12.37 -4.91 12.58
N VAL A 287 -12.71 -5.94 11.81
CA VAL A 287 -13.39 -5.83 10.51
C VAL A 287 -14.78 -6.44 10.64
N VAL A 288 -15.80 -5.70 10.22
CA VAL A 288 -17.20 -6.14 10.21
C VAL A 288 -17.71 -6.19 8.79
N SER A 289 -18.11 -7.37 8.36
CA SER A 289 -18.77 -7.56 7.07
C SER A 289 -20.27 -7.51 7.24
N ILE A 290 -20.96 -6.68 6.46
CA ILE A 290 -22.43 -6.64 6.46
C ILE A 290 -23.07 -7.46 5.34
N LEU A 291 -22.27 -8.23 4.60
CA LEU A 291 -22.70 -9.11 3.53
C LEU A 291 -23.67 -10.18 4.03
N ASN A 292 -24.62 -10.59 3.19
CA ASN A 292 -25.65 -11.55 3.58
C ASN A 292 -25.21 -12.99 3.28
N PRO A 293 -24.99 -13.86 4.28
CA PRO A 293 -24.61 -15.26 4.04
C PRO A 293 -25.72 -16.08 3.36
N GLU A 294 -26.97 -15.61 3.34
CA GLU A 294 -28.05 -16.25 2.60
C GLU A 294 -28.00 -15.94 1.09
N ASN A 295 -27.20 -14.95 0.68
CA ASN A 295 -26.97 -14.63 -0.73
C ASN A 295 -25.74 -15.42 -1.25
N PRO A 296 -25.90 -16.28 -2.27
CA PRO A 296 -24.79 -17.08 -2.82
C PRO A 296 -23.60 -16.23 -3.30
N ASP A 297 -23.87 -15.06 -3.89
CA ASP A 297 -22.82 -14.17 -4.40
C ASP A 297 -21.98 -13.59 -3.25
N ASP A 298 -22.62 -13.22 -2.15
CA ASP A 298 -21.96 -12.67 -0.95
C ASP A 298 -21.18 -13.75 -0.20
N THR A 299 -21.66 -14.99 -0.20
CA THR A 299 -21.04 -16.12 0.51
C THR A 299 -19.60 -16.34 0.07
N LEU A 300 -19.31 -16.25 -1.23
CA LEU A 300 -17.95 -16.39 -1.74
C LEU A 300 -16.99 -15.32 -1.17
N TRP A 301 -17.47 -14.07 -1.05
CA TRP A 301 -16.70 -12.97 -0.49
C TRP A 301 -16.48 -13.13 1.01
N ILE A 302 -17.52 -13.52 1.75
CA ILE A 302 -17.45 -13.78 3.20
C ILE A 302 -16.39 -14.86 3.48
N HIS A 303 -16.42 -15.98 2.77
CA HIS A 303 -15.47 -17.08 2.99
C HIS A 303 -14.03 -16.67 2.61
N LYS A 304 -13.85 -15.94 1.51
CA LYS A 304 -12.52 -15.43 1.10
C LYS A 304 -11.95 -14.51 2.18
N GLU A 305 -12.77 -13.59 2.68
CA GLU A 305 -12.40 -12.60 3.68
C GLU A 305 -12.14 -13.20 5.05
N GLU A 306 -13.00 -14.12 5.49
CA GLU A 306 -12.82 -14.82 6.76
C GLU A 306 -11.47 -15.56 6.77
N LYS A 307 -11.18 -16.33 5.70
CA LYS A 307 -9.89 -17.04 5.57
C LYS A 307 -8.70 -16.07 5.58
N LEU A 308 -8.83 -14.92 4.92
CA LEU A 308 -7.80 -13.88 4.90
C LEU A 308 -7.55 -13.31 6.30
N LEU A 309 -8.59 -12.87 6.98
CA LEU A 309 -8.49 -12.20 8.27
C LEU A 309 -8.08 -13.17 9.39
N GLN A 310 -8.50 -14.43 9.31
CA GLN A 310 -8.00 -15.50 10.17
C GLN A 310 -6.48 -15.71 10.00
N LEU A 311 -5.98 -15.74 8.77
CA LEU A 311 -4.53 -15.85 8.51
C LEU A 311 -3.75 -14.73 9.19
N TYR A 312 -4.25 -13.50 9.15
CA TYR A 312 -3.60 -12.32 9.76
C TYR A 312 -3.98 -12.08 11.23
N LYS A 313 -4.72 -13.00 11.87
CA LYS A 313 -5.21 -12.89 13.26
C LYS A 313 -5.97 -11.58 13.52
N MET A 314 -6.72 -11.13 12.53
CA MET A 314 -7.61 -9.97 12.62
C MET A 314 -8.94 -10.41 13.22
N ASN A 315 -9.52 -9.59 14.10
CA ASN A 315 -10.87 -9.84 14.57
C ASN A 315 -11.87 -9.60 13.42
N TYR A 316 -12.61 -10.63 13.04
CA TYR A 316 -13.59 -10.59 11.97
C TYR A 316 -14.97 -10.98 12.50
N VAL A 317 -15.99 -10.21 12.14
CA VAL A 317 -17.38 -10.55 12.46
C VAL A 317 -18.27 -10.27 11.26
N ASN A 318 -19.03 -11.26 10.81
CA ASN A 318 -20.09 -11.04 9.83
C ASN A 318 -21.41 -10.71 10.57
N ILE A 319 -21.94 -9.52 10.34
CA ILE A 319 -23.22 -9.04 10.89
C ILE A 319 -24.07 -8.55 9.72
N PRO A 320 -24.89 -9.43 9.12
CA PRO A 320 -25.55 -9.11 7.85
C PRO A 320 -26.58 -7.99 8.01
N PHE A 321 -26.60 -7.05 7.06
CA PHE A 321 -27.63 -6.02 6.95
C PHE A 321 -28.43 -6.22 5.66
N THR A 322 -29.75 -6.22 5.77
CA THR A 322 -30.66 -6.33 4.62
C THR A 322 -31.69 -5.20 4.64
N ASN A 323 -32.36 -4.96 3.51
CA ASN A 323 -33.40 -3.93 3.42
C ASN A 323 -34.63 -4.23 4.27
N ASN A 324 -34.82 -5.48 4.74
CA ASN A 324 -36.05 -5.90 5.40
C ASN A 324 -35.96 -5.89 6.94
N LEU A 325 -34.82 -5.48 7.52
CA LEU A 325 -34.64 -5.44 8.97
C LEU A 325 -35.62 -4.49 9.68
N THR A 326 -36.24 -4.94 10.76
CA THR A 326 -37.05 -4.11 11.66
C THR A 326 -36.15 -3.15 12.47
N ALA A 327 -36.74 -2.13 13.08
CA ALA A 327 -35.99 -1.17 13.90
C ALA A 327 -35.28 -1.84 15.08
N ALA A 328 -35.94 -2.79 15.76
CA ALA A 328 -35.37 -3.55 16.87
C ALA A 328 -34.19 -4.44 16.44
N GLU A 329 -34.26 -5.03 15.25
CA GLU A 329 -33.14 -5.83 14.70
C GLU A 329 -31.95 -4.95 14.33
N VAL A 330 -32.20 -3.76 13.76
CA VAL A 330 -31.14 -2.79 13.47
C VAL A 330 -30.45 -2.37 14.76
N GLU A 331 -31.21 -2.02 15.79
CA GLU A 331 -30.69 -1.64 17.12
C GLU A 331 -29.85 -2.77 17.72
N SER A 332 -30.39 -4.00 17.76
CA SER A 332 -29.67 -5.18 18.29
C SER A 332 -28.35 -5.45 17.55
N LYS A 333 -28.34 -5.33 16.22
CA LYS A 333 -27.12 -5.50 15.42
C LYS A 333 -26.12 -4.37 15.67
N LEU A 334 -26.58 -3.12 15.79
CA LEU A 334 -25.72 -1.98 16.09
C LEU A 334 -25.10 -2.06 17.48
N SER A 335 -25.85 -2.48 18.50
CA SER A 335 -25.31 -2.69 19.84
C SER A 335 -24.17 -3.70 19.83
N LYS A 336 -24.29 -4.78 19.04
CA LYS A 336 -23.20 -5.75 18.84
C LYS A 336 -21.98 -5.10 18.19
N ILE A 337 -22.17 -4.29 17.15
CA ILE A 337 -21.06 -3.61 16.46
C ILE A 337 -20.37 -2.59 17.38
N VAL A 338 -21.13 -1.80 18.14
CA VAL A 338 -20.61 -0.77 19.05
C VAL A 338 -19.76 -1.36 20.17
N ALA A 339 -20.05 -2.59 20.60
CA ALA A 339 -19.29 -3.31 21.61
C ALA A 339 -17.93 -3.85 21.10
N LEU A 340 -17.66 -3.81 19.79
CA LEU A 340 -16.41 -4.32 19.21
C LEU A 340 -15.23 -3.35 19.43
N GLN A 341 -14.01 -3.90 19.38
CA GLN A 341 -12.79 -3.13 19.56
C GLN A 341 -12.53 -2.17 18.39
N ARG A 342 -12.21 -0.92 18.71
CA ARG A 342 -11.84 0.16 17.76
C ARG A 342 -10.30 0.28 17.62
N PRO A 343 -9.76 0.78 16.49
CA PRO A 343 -10.46 1.20 15.28
C PRO A 343 -11.15 0.06 14.54
N LEU A 344 -12.34 0.36 14.04
CA LEU A 344 -13.29 -0.58 13.44
C LEU A 344 -13.53 -0.18 11.98
N VAL A 345 -13.45 -1.17 11.09
CA VAL A 345 -13.88 -1.02 9.69
C VAL A 345 -15.11 -1.88 9.48
N ILE A 346 -16.20 -1.24 9.05
CA ILE A 346 -17.41 -1.90 8.59
C ILE A 346 -17.41 -1.81 7.07
N HIS A 347 -17.68 -2.91 6.37
CA HIS A 347 -17.75 -2.86 4.92
C HIS A 347 -18.95 -3.63 4.36
N ALA A 348 -19.39 -3.16 3.20
CA ALA A 348 -20.41 -3.76 2.36
C ALA A 348 -19.81 -4.04 0.97
N LEU A 349 -20.50 -4.75 0.08
CA LEU A 349 -19.97 -5.00 -1.27
C LEU A 349 -19.69 -3.69 -2.04
N SER A 350 -20.62 -2.75 -1.96
CA SER A 350 -20.54 -1.41 -2.54
C SER A 350 -21.34 -0.39 -1.74
N ASP A 351 -21.28 0.87 -2.13
CA ASP A 351 -22.09 1.96 -1.56
C ASP A 351 -23.60 1.85 -1.84
N LYS A 352 -24.00 0.86 -2.64
CA LYS A 352 -25.39 0.54 -2.98
C LYS A 352 -25.85 -0.80 -2.39
N SER A 353 -25.04 -1.43 -1.54
CA SER A 353 -25.39 -2.70 -0.93
C SER A 353 -26.69 -2.61 -0.11
N PRO A 354 -27.52 -3.67 -0.12
CA PRO A 354 -28.71 -3.74 0.72
C PRO A 354 -28.40 -3.48 2.20
N GLY A 355 -29.32 -2.82 2.89
CA GLY A 355 -29.21 -2.56 4.33
C GLY A 355 -28.21 -1.47 4.75
N LEU A 356 -27.40 -0.95 3.83
CA LEU A 356 -26.41 0.11 4.12
C LEU A 356 -27.07 1.38 4.65
N THR A 357 -28.19 1.80 4.06
CA THR A 357 -28.94 2.98 4.50
C THR A 357 -29.41 2.82 5.95
N LYS A 358 -29.92 1.63 6.31
CA LYS A 358 -30.37 1.33 7.69
C LYS A 358 -29.22 1.37 8.69
N LEU A 359 -28.05 0.86 8.31
CA LEU A 359 -26.83 0.93 9.14
C LEU A 359 -26.45 2.40 9.40
N VAL A 360 -26.36 3.22 8.35
CA VAL A 360 -25.95 4.63 8.45
C VAL A 360 -26.95 5.44 9.26
N GLU A 361 -28.25 5.27 9.01
CA GLU A 361 -29.31 5.94 9.77
C GLU A 361 -29.29 5.55 11.25
N GLY A 362 -29.10 4.26 11.54
CA GLY A 362 -29.01 3.79 12.93
C GLY A 362 -27.79 4.35 13.66
N TYR A 363 -26.62 4.42 13.02
CA TYR A 363 -25.44 5.10 13.60
C TYR A 363 -25.70 6.59 13.85
N ARG A 364 -26.39 7.28 12.94
CA ARG A 364 -26.76 8.68 13.12
C ARG A 364 -27.68 8.88 14.33
N LYS A 365 -28.67 8.00 14.54
CA LYS A 365 -29.55 8.06 15.71
C LYS A 365 -28.78 7.86 17.01
N LEU A 366 -27.89 6.86 17.06
CA LEU A 366 -27.03 6.61 18.23
C LEU A 366 -26.13 7.80 18.57
N GLY A 367 -25.64 8.54 17.56
CA GLY A 367 -24.89 9.77 17.78
C GLY A 367 -25.75 10.88 18.42
N GLN A 368 -26.96 11.08 17.90
CA GLN A 368 -27.89 12.09 18.43
C GLN A 368 -28.31 11.82 19.88
N GLU A 369 -28.52 10.55 20.24
CA GLU A 369 -28.85 10.14 21.62
C GLU A 369 -27.70 10.34 22.61
N LYS A 370 -26.45 10.11 22.16
CA LYS A 370 -25.26 10.39 22.99
C LYS A 370 -25.07 11.88 23.27
N ASP A 371 -25.45 12.74 22.32
CA ASP A 371 -25.33 14.19 22.46
C ASP A 371 -26.48 14.79 23.29
N SER A 372 -27.69 14.23 23.21
CA SER A 372 -28.83 14.69 24.02
C SER A 372 -28.77 14.25 25.48
N GLY A 373 -28.09 13.14 25.80
CA GLY A 373 -27.86 12.66 27.16
C GLY A 373 -26.67 13.32 27.90
N LYS A 374 -25.98 14.28 27.27
CA LYS A 374 -24.86 15.05 27.87
C LYS A 374 -25.28 16.41 28.44
N ASN A 375 -26.59 16.70 28.51
CA ASN A 375 -27.13 17.92 29.12
C ASN A 375 -27.55 17.69 30.57
#